data_AF-A0A0D6T0V8-F1
#
_entry.id   AF-A0A0D6T0V8-F1
#
_cell.length_a   1.000
_cell.length_b   1.000
_cell.length_c   1.000
_cell.angle_alpha   90.00
_cell.angle_beta   90.00
_cell.angle_gamma   90.00
#
_symmetry.space_group_name_H-M   'P 1'
#
loop_
_entity.id
_entity.type
_entity.pdbx_description
1 polymer ?
#
loop_
_entity_poly.entity_id
_entity_poly.type
_entity_poly.pdbx_seq_one_letter_code
_entity_poly.pdbx_strand_id
1 'polypeptide(L)' 'MEETLDEITSLRQFSQLSLTQGSIPEDTTIMNFRHLLEQHRLAMGILAVINDHLGERGLSLR' A
#
# COMPACT_ATOMS: atom_id res chain seq x y z
N MET A 1 -0.98 -9.51 4.12
CA MET A 1 -0.73 -8.08 3.87
C MET A 1 0.41 -7.92 2.87
N GLU A 2 1.50 -8.66 3.05
CA GLU A 2 2.62 -8.70 2.10
C GLU A 2 2.30 -9.48 0.81
N GLU A 3 1.64 -10.65 0.91
CA GLU A 3 1.11 -11.38 -0.28
C GLU A 3 0.26 -10.48 -1.19
N THR A 4 -0.46 -9.53 -0.61
CA THR A 4 -1.34 -8.60 -1.35
C THR A 4 -0.54 -7.55 -2.14
N LEU A 5 0.65 -7.16 -1.67
CA LEU A 5 1.53 -6.23 -2.38
C LEU A 5 2.10 -6.88 -3.67
N ASP A 6 2.33 -8.20 -3.63
CA ASP A 6 2.79 -8.98 -4.77
C ASP A 6 1.67 -9.47 -5.69
N GLU A 7 0.42 -9.48 -5.26
CA GLU A 7 -0.71 -9.87 -6.12
C GLU A 7 -1.33 -8.68 -6.84
N ILE A 8 -1.39 -7.51 -6.20
CA ILE A 8 -2.02 -6.31 -6.77
C ILE A 8 -0.98 -5.49 -7.53
N THR A 9 -1.07 -5.50 -8.86
CA THR A 9 -0.17 -4.75 -9.78
C THR A 9 0.02 -3.30 -9.37
N SER A 10 -1.03 -2.59 -8.98
CA SER A 10 -0.95 -1.19 -8.57
C SER A 10 -0.11 -0.99 -7.30
N LEU A 11 -0.18 -1.92 -6.35
CA LEU A 11 0.61 -1.86 -5.11
C LEU A 11 2.08 -2.19 -5.38
N ARG A 12 2.36 -3.18 -6.23
CA ARG A 12 3.71 -3.54 -6.69
C ARG A 12 4.42 -2.39 -7.42
N GLN A 13 3.69 -1.70 -8.30
CA GLN A 13 4.21 -0.54 -9.03
C GLN A 13 4.45 0.63 -8.07
N PHE A 14 3.52 0.86 -7.15
CA PHE A 14 3.65 1.91 -6.15
C PHE A 14 4.85 1.69 -5.23
N SER A 15 5.09 0.45 -4.77
CA SER A 15 6.24 0.10 -3.92
C SER A 15 7.59 0.09 -4.66
N GLN A 16 7.61 0.43 -5.96
CA GLN A 16 8.80 0.43 -6.81
C GLN A 16 9.57 -0.91 -6.74
N LEU A 17 8.86 -2.02 -6.55
CA LEU A 17 9.43 -3.36 -6.57
C LEU A 17 9.85 -3.69 -8.01
N SER A 18 11.04 -3.26 -8.38
CA SER A 18 11.64 -3.67 -9.63
C SER A 18 12.14 -5.10 -9.44
N LEU A 19 11.44 -6.08 -10.01
CA LEU A 19 11.85 -7.50 -10.09
C LEU A 19 13.19 -7.71 -10.84
N THR A 20 13.91 -6.63 -11.18
CA THR A 20 15.12 -6.62 -12.00
C THR A 20 16.38 -6.97 -11.23
N GLN A 21 16.35 -7.01 -9.89
CA GLN A 21 17.45 -7.53 -9.08
C GLN A 21 16.85 -8.55 -8.11
N GLY A 22 17.44 -9.76 -8.08
CA GLY A 22 16.84 -10.98 -7.51
C GLY A 22 16.22 -10.83 -6.13
N SER A 23 15.27 -11.73 -5.84
CA SER A 23 14.52 -11.91 -4.59
C SER A 23 14.79 -10.85 -3.53
N ILE A 24 14.01 -9.76 -3.56
CA ILE A 24 14.02 -8.76 -2.49
C ILE A 24 13.57 -9.48 -1.21
N PRO A 25 14.31 -9.41 -0.10
CA PRO A 25 13.88 -10.01 1.15
C PRO A 25 12.50 -9.49 1.55
N GLU A 26 11.64 -10.38 2.02
CA GLU A 26 10.22 -10.08 2.28
C GLU A 26 10.07 -8.85 3.20
N ASP A 27 10.81 -8.78 4.31
CA ASP A 27 10.82 -7.63 5.24
C ASP A 27 11.13 -6.26 4.60
N THR A 28 11.88 -6.22 3.49
CA THR A 28 12.21 -4.97 2.79
C THR A 28 11.07 -4.45 1.91
N THR A 29 10.11 -5.29 1.55
CA THR A 29 8.99 -4.95 0.66
C THR A 29 7.90 -4.16 1.38
N ILE A 30 7.42 -4.65 2.53
CA ILE A 30 6.52 -3.87 3.40
C ILE A 30 7.16 -2.58 3.89
N MET A 31 8.46 -2.59 4.23
CA MET A 31 9.15 -1.37 4.68
C MET A 31 9.23 -0.30 3.59
N ASN A 32 9.56 -0.67 2.35
CA ASN A 32 9.58 0.31 1.24
C ASN A 32 8.19 0.88 0.95
N PHE A 33 7.16 0.03 0.95
CA PHE A 33 5.79 0.50 0.78
C PHE A 33 5.39 1.50 1.87
N ARG A 34 5.68 1.18 3.13
CA ARG A 34 5.42 2.08 4.26
C ARG A 34 6.21 3.39 4.14
N HIS A 35 7.50 3.33 3.78
CA HIS A 35 8.32 4.51 3.60
C HIS A 35 7.76 5.44 2.51
N LEU A 36 7.29 4.88 1.40
CA LEU A 36 6.68 5.63 0.31
C LEU A 36 5.35 6.28 0.72
N LEU A 37 4.52 5.56 1.49
CA LEU A 37 3.31 6.15 2.07
C LEU A 37 3.61 7.33 3.00
N GLU A 38 4.66 7.21 3.83
CA GLU A 38 5.11 8.26 4.75
C GLU A 38 5.70 9.45 4.00
N GLN A 39 6.58 9.22 3.01
CA GLN A 39 7.23 10.24 2.19
C GLN A 39 6.20 11.12 1.48
N HIS A 40 5.17 10.49 0.89
CA HIS A 40 4.13 11.20 0.15
C HIS A 40 2.94 11.60 1.03
N ARG A 41 2.97 11.31 2.33
CA ARG A 41 1.88 11.55 3.30
C ARG A 41 0.53 10.98 2.83
N LEU A 42 0.57 9.85 2.13
CA LEU A 42 -0.59 9.25 1.45
C LEU A 42 -1.45 8.41 2.38
N ALA A 43 -0.91 7.89 3.48
CA ALA A 43 -1.65 6.98 4.37
C ALA A 43 -2.97 7.60 4.88
N MET A 44 -2.92 8.84 5.37
CA MET A 44 -4.11 9.56 5.83
C MET A 44 -5.09 9.88 4.70
N GLY A 45 -4.59 10.27 3.53
CA GLY A 45 -5.43 10.58 2.37
C GLY A 45 -6.15 9.34 1.84
N ILE A 46 -5.45 8.22 1.70
CA ILE A 46 -6.03 6.94 1.29
C ILE A 46 -7.08 6.49 2.30
N LEU A 47 -6.78 6.55 3.61
CA LEU A 47 -7.74 6.17 4.64
C LEU A 47 -8.99 7.05 4.63
N ALA A 48 -8.85 8.35 4.39
CA ALA A 48 -9.97 9.27 4.28
C ALA A 48 -10.88 8.92 3.09
N VAL A 49 -10.31 8.67 1.92
CA VAL A 49 -11.07 8.26 0.72
C VAL A 49 -11.80 6.93 0.93
N ILE A 50 -11.14 5.95 1.57
CA ILE A 50 -11.77 4.66 1.86
C ILE A 50 -12.93 4.86 2.84
N ASN A 51 -12.72 5.63 3.91
CA ASN A 51 -13.77 5.89 4.90
C ASN A 51 -14.94 6.71 4.32
N ASP A 52 -14.68 7.63 3.38
CA ASP A 52 -15.73 8.36 2.67
C ASP A 52 -16.58 7.39 1.83
N HIS A 53 -15.93 6.53 1.04
CA HIS A 53 -16.61 5.52 0.23
C HIS A 53 -17.39 4.49 1.06
N LEU A 54 -16.86 4.10 2.22
CA LEU A 54 -17.56 3.22 3.16
C LEU A 54 -18.69 3.95 3.88
N GLY A 55 -18.50 5.23 4.20
CA GLY A 55 -19.48 6.10 4.84
C GLY A 55 -20.76 6.25 4.02
N GLU A 56 -20.62 6.37 2.69
CA GLU A 56 -21.76 6.33 1.74
C GLU A 56 -22.62 5.05 1.88
N ARG A 57 -22.05 3.97 2.42
CA ARG A 57 -22.69 2.67 2.62
C ARG A 57 -23.01 2.38 4.10
N GLY A 58 -22.82 3.36 4.99
CA GLY A 58 -23.02 3.21 6.43
C GLY A 58 -21.93 2.37 7.14
N LEU A 59 -20.78 2.18 6.50
CA LEU A 59 -19.63 1.43 7.02
C LEU A 59 -18.48 2.38 7.40
N SER A 60 -17.56 1.92 8.25
CA SER A 60 -16.34 2.66 8.59
C SER A 60 -15.23 1.69 8.99
N LEU A 61 -14.01 1.98 8.55
CA LEU A 61 -12.80 1.38 9.09
C LEU A 61 -12.37 2.16 10.33
N ARG A 62 -12.23 1.45 11.45
CA ARG A 62 -11.71 1.96 12.73
C ARG A 62 -10.31 1.43 12.98
#